data_AF-A0A4Z0Y0Z9-F1
#
_entry.id   AF-A0A4Z0Y0Z9-F1
#
_cell.length_a   1.000
_cell.length_b   1.000
_cell.length_c   1.000
_cell.angle_alpha   90.00
_cell.angle_beta   90.00
_cell.angle_gamma   90.00
#
_symmetry.space_group_name_H-M   'P 1'
#
loop_
_entity.id
_entity.type
_entity.pdbx_description
1 polymer ?
#
loop_
_entity_poly.entity_id
_entity_poly.type
_entity_poly.pdbx_seq_one_letter_code
_entity_poly.pdbx_strand_id
1 'polypeptide(L)'
;MEKKVYQMTTEPEDFYDDSDLYAIRNRSEQEDLKDKLKPSLLGGYAKKDVDHFIEEMKERERRMKANLEQQVKDLLIERSNLNHECRLLKSQLSETEKIGADFEKVQERLQQYMKEKTDLQAILDKTQQDYQVLQRSMEEITEKYNRSCEQMQNVESDEIRTLKKRLEELKTYCAGLEQHVAGTKKEKKSLQDEVQRLNEELAQRGGDNSELSSLQSSFQSLQSKYASLEKSFQEKSLALESAQKEFSRLENEVTQKEEQLRQMEDRYAKEVERTKRHFRLWVHKMQKQRQQILSLQKEVDNGITARATLEQLQKEYSDLHNDYLRLKDLVSVLENQKEDMQVVLSKYQHQEQENISLKRRNACLCQEIRNVHHSVQYILDQMDRQAKAAKSLLERSKGEKEQLNILMREKTDLQVKNVKLLAQLSAGNDRIQRLEEENAQLSQQLKAYQEEINVPEKLNKDFSGAVSSHKFEDSGDDQGETVSSGQKNILFPFEEAQQKAKKLAEWTYMESGQEN
;
A
#
# COMPACT_ATOMS: atom_id res chain seq x y z
N MET A 1 12.08 32.90 17.61
CA MET A 1 10.81 33.36 17.00
C MET A 1 9.79 33.55 18.10
N GLU A 2 8.83 34.47 17.95
CA GLU A 2 7.81 34.74 18.99
C GLU A 2 6.67 33.73 18.94
N LYS A 3 6.34 33.09 20.07
CA LYS A 3 5.16 32.20 20.16
C LYS A 3 3.88 33.04 20.34
N LYS A 4 3.17 33.33 19.25
CA LYS A 4 1.80 33.84 19.32
C LYS A 4 0.85 32.77 19.86
N VAL A 5 0.45 32.91 21.12
CA VAL A 5 -0.60 32.09 21.73
C VAL A 5 -1.95 32.62 21.24
N TYR A 6 -2.60 31.87 20.34
CA TYR A 6 -4.01 32.12 20.01
C TYR A 6 -4.89 31.67 21.17
N GLN A 7 -5.49 32.64 21.87
CA GLN A 7 -6.61 32.38 22.76
C GLN A 7 -7.87 32.20 21.90
N MET A 8 -8.53 31.05 21.99
CA MET A 8 -9.85 30.87 21.41
C MET A 8 -10.89 31.59 22.28
N THR A 9 -11.47 32.66 21.75
CA THR A 9 -12.64 33.32 22.33
C THR A 9 -13.87 32.44 22.10
N THR A 10 -14.46 31.93 23.18
CA THR A 10 -15.80 31.35 23.14
C THR A 10 -16.82 32.44 22.83
N GLU A 11 -17.50 32.34 21.69
CA GLU A 11 -18.67 33.16 21.38
C GLU A 11 -19.83 32.80 22.32
N PRO A 12 -20.74 33.74 22.63
CA PRO A 12 -21.88 33.47 23.48
C PRO A 12 -22.89 32.55 22.77
N GLU A 13 -23.46 31.58 23.49
CA GLU A 13 -24.57 30.77 23.00
C GLU A 13 -25.84 31.61 22.93
N ASP A 14 -26.29 31.96 21.72
CA ASP A 14 -27.59 32.60 21.50
C ASP A 14 -28.72 31.64 21.93
N PHE A 15 -29.31 31.95 23.09
CA PHE A 15 -30.31 31.11 23.74
C PHE A 15 -31.69 31.31 23.09
N TYR A 16 -31.97 30.55 22.02
CA TYR A 16 -33.26 30.58 21.33
C TYR A 16 -34.42 30.24 22.29
N ASP A 17 -35.49 31.03 22.24
CA ASP A 17 -36.66 30.85 23.11
C ASP A 17 -37.51 29.65 22.63
N ASP A 18 -37.51 28.59 23.45
CA ASP A 18 -38.27 27.35 23.23
C ASP A 18 -39.78 27.59 22.99
N SER A 19 -40.32 28.72 23.45
CA SER A 19 -41.75 29.06 23.40
C SER A 19 -42.37 28.92 22.01
N ASP A 20 -41.66 29.32 20.96
CA ASP A 20 -42.17 29.24 19.58
C ASP A 20 -42.24 27.79 19.06
N LEU A 21 -41.29 26.92 19.46
CA LEU A 21 -41.31 25.51 19.09
C LEU A 21 -42.50 24.78 19.74
N TYR A 22 -42.77 25.05 21.03
CA TYR A 22 -43.97 24.57 21.70
C TYR A 22 -45.26 25.12 21.05
N ALA A 23 -45.29 26.39 20.64
CA ALA A 23 -46.45 27.02 20.01
C ALA A 23 -46.76 26.51 18.58
N ILE A 24 -45.75 26.06 17.84
CA ILE A 24 -45.90 25.40 16.53
C ILE A 24 -46.39 23.96 16.73
N ARG A 25 -45.74 23.20 17.62
CA ARG A 25 -46.10 21.82 17.95
C ARG A 25 -47.56 21.68 18.39
N ASN A 26 -47.98 22.50 19.34
CA ASN A 26 -49.35 22.49 19.87
C ASN A 26 -50.42 22.81 18.80
N ARG A 27 -50.07 23.58 17.75
CA ARG A 27 -50.97 23.84 16.62
C ARG A 27 -51.11 22.61 15.72
N SER A 28 -49.99 22.00 15.33
CA SER A 28 -50.00 20.79 14.49
C SER A 28 -50.74 19.63 15.16
N GLU A 29 -50.52 19.40 16.46
CA GLU A 29 -51.22 18.35 17.20
C GLU A 29 -52.74 18.61 17.31
N GLN A 30 -53.18 19.87 17.38
CA GLN A 30 -54.61 20.24 17.35
C GLN A 30 -55.30 20.12 15.98
N GLU A 31 -54.54 20.18 14.88
CA GLU A 31 -55.07 19.98 13.53
C GLU A 31 -55.19 18.48 13.22
N ASP A 32 -54.15 17.68 13.50
CA ASP A 32 -54.16 16.21 13.42
C ASP A 32 -55.33 15.60 14.24
N LEU A 33 -55.66 16.17 15.40
CA LEU A 33 -56.80 15.76 16.23
C LEU A 33 -58.16 15.98 15.56
N LYS A 34 -58.36 17.10 14.86
CA LYS A 34 -59.66 17.48 14.26
C LYS A 34 -60.00 16.63 13.03
N ASP A 35 -59.01 16.36 12.18
CA ASP A 35 -59.24 15.64 10.93
C ASP A 35 -59.47 14.14 11.15
N LYS A 36 -58.88 13.58 12.23
CA LYS A 36 -58.96 12.14 12.54
C LYS A 36 -60.14 11.77 13.46
N LEU A 37 -60.54 12.63 14.39
CA LEU A 37 -61.63 12.34 15.34
C LEU A 37 -62.97 12.92 14.87
N LYS A 38 -63.77 12.11 14.17
CA LYS A 38 -65.08 12.55 13.67
C LYS A 38 -66.13 12.58 14.79
N PRO A 39 -66.91 13.67 14.95
CA PRO A 39 -67.96 13.75 15.95
C PRO A 39 -69.15 12.86 15.58
N SER A 40 -69.57 12.01 16.52
CA SER A 40 -70.77 11.19 16.41
C SER A 40 -72.04 12.03 16.64
N LEU A 41 -73.14 11.62 16.00
CA LEU A 41 -74.46 12.27 16.05
C LEU A 41 -75.07 12.39 17.46
N LEU A 42 -74.52 11.69 18.46
CA LEU A 42 -74.94 11.73 19.86
C LEU A 42 -74.07 12.62 20.77
N GLY A 43 -73.14 13.40 20.20
CA GLY A 43 -72.31 14.35 20.96
C GLY A 43 -71.10 13.72 21.65
N GLY A 44 -70.17 13.20 20.84
CA GLY A 44 -68.88 12.67 21.32
C GLY A 44 -68.10 11.98 20.20
N TYR A 45 -66.83 11.66 20.43
CA TYR A 45 -66.02 10.89 19.47
C TYR A 45 -66.29 9.39 19.61
N ALA A 46 -66.22 8.64 18.49
CA ALA A 46 -66.36 7.20 18.55
C ALA A 46 -65.14 6.56 19.25
N LYS A 47 -65.37 5.67 20.23
CA LYS A 47 -64.29 5.07 21.02
C LYS A 47 -63.20 4.43 20.16
N LYS A 48 -63.57 3.75 19.07
CA LYS A 48 -62.61 3.10 18.16
C LYS A 48 -61.66 4.10 17.49
N ASP A 49 -62.15 5.28 17.14
CA ASP A 49 -61.38 6.32 16.46
C ASP A 49 -60.39 6.97 17.45
N VAL A 50 -60.82 7.14 18.70
CA VAL A 50 -59.97 7.59 19.82
C VAL A 50 -58.90 6.54 20.16
N ASP A 51 -59.28 5.27 20.32
CA ASP A 51 -58.34 4.17 20.58
C ASP A 51 -57.32 4.03 19.44
N HIS A 52 -57.75 4.19 18.18
CA HIS A 52 -56.88 4.15 17.00
C HIS A 52 -55.93 5.34 16.93
N PHE A 53 -56.41 6.57 17.14
CA PHE A 53 -55.59 7.77 17.18
C PHE A 53 -54.54 7.71 18.30
N ILE A 54 -54.92 7.20 19.48
CA ILE A 54 -54.00 6.98 20.60
C ILE A 54 -52.89 6.00 20.20
N GLU A 55 -53.20 4.94 19.48
CA GLU A 55 -52.19 3.95 19.05
C GLU A 55 -51.33 4.46 17.88
N GLU A 56 -51.89 5.24 16.95
CA GLU A 56 -51.12 5.98 15.93
C GLU A 56 -50.13 6.96 16.58
N MET A 57 -50.55 7.70 17.62
CA MET A 57 -49.70 8.66 18.31
C MET A 57 -48.59 7.97 19.11
N LYS A 58 -48.87 6.85 19.80
CA LYS A 58 -47.82 6.01 20.39
C LYS A 58 -46.86 5.48 19.31
N GLU A 59 -47.36 5.10 18.15
CA GLU A 59 -46.50 4.61 17.06
C GLU A 59 -45.69 5.74 16.42
N ARG A 60 -46.21 6.97 16.39
CA ARG A 60 -45.46 8.18 16.02
C ARG A 60 -44.37 8.51 17.04
N GLU A 61 -44.68 8.39 18.33
CA GLU A 61 -43.74 8.55 19.45
C GLU A 61 -42.63 7.50 19.42
N ARG A 62 -42.97 6.20 19.25
CA ARG A 62 -42.00 5.10 19.09
C ARG A 62 -41.03 5.38 17.94
N ARG A 63 -41.54 5.76 16.76
CA ARG A 63 -40.72 6.09 15.59
C ARG A 63 -39.87 7.34 15.80
N MET A 64 -40.42 8.40 16.41
CA MET A 64 -39.66 9.60 16.75
C MET A 64 -38.53 9.29 17.74
N LYS A 65 -38.83 8.52 18.79
CA LYS A 65 -37.84 8.05 19.77
C LYS A 65 -36.76 7.17 19.13
N ALA A 66 -37.14 6.22 18.28
CA ALA A 66 -36.19 5.35 17.57
C ALA A 66 -35.27 6.17 16.64
N ASN A 67 -35.81 7.16 15.93
CA ASN A 67 -35.02 8.07 15.09
C ASN A 67 -34.05 8.92 15.91
N LEU A 68 -34.50 9.49 17.05
CA LEU A 68 -33.63 10.25 17.96
C LEU A 68 -32.56 9.36 18.61
N GLU A 69 -32.90 8.15 19.04
CA GLU A 69 -31.93 7.16 19.53
C GLU A 69 -30.93 6.75 18.46
N GLN A 70 -31.30 6.76 17.18
CA GLN A 70 -30.38 6.50 16.09
C GLN A 70 -29.46 7.70 15.84
N GLN A 71 -30.00 8.91 15.72
CA GLN A 71 -29.21 10.14 15.60
C GLN A 71 -28.20 10.30 16.76
N VAL A 72 -28.58 9.96 18.00
CA VAL A 72 -27.66 9.96 19.14
C VAL A 72 -26.54 8.91 18.99
N LYS A 73 -26.81 7.72 18.43
CA LYS A 73 -25.76 6.72 18.14
C LYS A 73 -24.83 7.22 17.03
N ASP A 74 -25.38 7.79 15.97
CA ASP A 74 -24.62 8.29 14.82
C ASP A 74 -23.69 9.44 15.26
N LEU A 75 -24.19 10.40 16.04
CA LEU A 75 -23.40 11.48 16.64
C LEU A 75 -22.35 10.97 17.64
N LEU A 76 -22.61 9.88 18.37
CA LEU A 76 -21.60 9.25 19.24
C LEU A 76 -20.49 8.57 18.44
N ILE A 77 -20.81 7.97 17.28
CA ILE A 77 -19.84 7.40 16.34
C ILE A 77 -19.02 8.51 15.69
N GLU A 78 -19.66 9.56 15.19
CA GLU A 78 -19.00 10.73 14.60
C GLU A 78 -18.05 11.41 15.60
N ARG A 79 -18.53 11.64 16.84
CA ARG A 79 -17.69 12.13 17.94
C ARG A 79 -16.50 11.21 18.21
N SER A 80 -16.67 9.88 18.14
CA SER A 80 -15.57 8.92 18.33
C SER A 80 -14.52 9.05 17.21
N ASN A 81 -14.98 9.16 15.96
CA ASN A 81 -14.15 9.33 14.76
C ASN A 81 -13.37 10.66 14.81
N LEU A 82 -14.04 11.77 15.08
CA LEU A 82 -13.41 13.09 15.28
C LEU A 82 -12.39 13.07 16.43
N ASN A 83 -12.66 12.32 17.51
CA ASN A 83 -11.68 12.14 18.60
C ASN A 83 -10.51 11.23 18.20
N HIS A 84 -10.64 10.35 17.21
CA HIS A 84 -9.53 9.59 16.64
C HIS A 84 -8.68 10.48 15.70
N GLU A 85 -9.33 11.20 14.79
CA GLU A 85 -8.68 12.16 13.89
C GLU A 85 -7.92 13.26 14.66
N CYS A 86 -8.55 13.86 15.68
CA CYS A 86 -7.88 14.83 16.57
C CYS A 86 -6.66 14.26 17.31
N ARG A 87 -6.58 12.94 17.53
CA ARG A 87 -5.39 12.27 18.10
C ARG A 87 -4.33 12.03 17.03
N LEU A 88 -4.73 11.61 15.83
CA LEU A 88 -3.83 11.43 14.69
C LEU A 88 -3.15 12.74 14.30
N LEU A 89 -3.91 13.83 14.12
CA LEU A 89 -3.41 15.15 13.79
C LEU A 89 -2.43 15.69 14.86
N LYS A 90 -2.72 15.47 16.16
CA LYS A 90 -1.80 15.83 17.25
C LYS A 90 -0.50 15.00 17.23
N SER A 91 -0.57 13.72 16.85
CA SER A 91 0.61 12.88 16.68
C SER A 91 1.46 13.35 15.51
N GLN A 92 0.85 13.61 14.35
CA GLN A 92 1.51 14.13 13.15
C GLN A 92 2.15 15.50 13.42
N LEU A 93 1.45 16.41 14.11
CA LEU A 93 2.01 17.70 14.49
C LEU A 93 3.27 17.53 15.36
N SER A 94 3.21 16.70 16.41
CA SER A 94 4.37 16.43 17.28
C SER A 94 5.53 15.74 16.56
N GLU A 95 5.26 14.99 15.50
CA GLU A 95 6.29 14.41 14.63
C GLU A 95 6.92 15.47 13.73
N THR A 96 6.13 16.36 13.11
CA THR A 96 6.66 17.50 12.34
C THR A 96 7.47 18.49 13.21
N GLU A 97 7.08 18.71 14.46
CA GLU A 97 7.85 19.51 15.43
C GLU A 97 9.23 18.90 15.72
N LYS A 98 9.32 17.56 15.85
CA LYS A 98 10.61 16.85 16.02
C LYS A 98 11.47 16.96 14.78
N ILE A 99 10.89 16.74 13.60
CA ILE A 99 11.60 16.86 12.32
C ILE A 99 12.15 18.28 12.14
N GLY A 100 11.37 19.31 12.50
CA GLY A 100 11.84 20.71 12.51
C GLY A 100 13.03 20.92 13.46
N ALA A 101 12.92 20.44 14.71
CA ALA A 101 14.00 20.56 15.69
C ALA A 101 15.27 19.78 15.33
N ASP A 102 15.16 18.66 14.60
CA ASP A 102 16.32 17.94 14.07
C ASP A 102 16.91 18.60 12.81
N PHE A 103 16.09 19.24 11.98
CA PHE A 103 16.55 20.06 10.86
C PHE A 103 17.34 21.28 11.35
N GLU A 104 16.89 21.98 12.40
CA GLU A 104 17.64 23.09 13.02
C GLU A 104 19.04 22.64 13.48
N LYS A 105 19.17 21.48 14.15
CA LYS A 105 20.48 20.93 14.56
C LYS A 105 21.39 20.59 13.38
N VAL A 106 20.84 20.14 12.26
CA VAL A 106 21.59 19.89 11.01
C VAL A 106 22.05 21.21 10.39
N GLN A 107 21.20 22.24 10.40
CA GLN A 107 21.52 23.57 9.92
C GLN A 107 22.62 24.25 10.76
N GLU A 108 22.58 24.13 12.09
CA GLU A 108 23.64 24.60 13.00
C GLU A 108 24.98 23.92 12.71
N ARG A 109 25.00 22.59 12.58
CA ARG A 109 26.21 21.83 12.23
C ARG A 109 26.77 22.24 10.87
N LEU A 110 25.90 22.48 9.87
CA LEU A 110 26.33 22.92 8.54
C LEU A 110 26.95 24.33 8.58
N GLN A 111 26.39 25.24 9.39
CA GLN A 111 26.99 26.56 9.63
C GLN A 111 28.35 26.44 10.34
N GLN A 112 28.49 25.54 11.32
CA GLN A 112 29.76 25.27 11.98
C GLN A 112 30.81 24.75 10.97
N TYR A 113 30.48 23.75 10.15
CA TYR A 113 31.40 23.24 9.13
C TYR A 113 31.79 24.28 8.08
N MET A 114 30.89 25.18 7.69
CA MET A 114 31.25 26.31 6.81
C MET A 114 32.26 27.25 7.45
N LYS A 115 32.11 27.55 8.76
CA LYS A 115 33.07 28.37 9.50
C LYS A 115 34.42 27.67 9.67
N GLU A 116 34.43 26.40 10.06
CA GLU A 116 35.65 25.60 10.19
C GLU A 116 36.41 25.51 8.85
N LYS A 117 35.68 25.40 7.72
CA LYS A 117 36.26 25.48 6.38
C LYS A 117 36.91 26.83 6.08
N THR A 118 36.28 27.96 6.45
CA THR A 118 36.90 29.28 6.26
C THR A 118 38.12 29.50 7.16
N ASP A 119 38.07 29.04 8.41
CA ASP A 119 39.19 29.13 9.35
C ASP A 119 40.38 28.28 8.87
N LEU A 120 40.12 27.07 8.36
CA LEU A 120 41.14 26.19 7.76
C LEU A 120 41.75 26.78 6.48
N GLN A 121 40.96 27.45 5.63
CA GLN A 121 41.49 28.14 4.44
C GLN A 121 42.44 29.27 4.84
N ALA A 122 42.05 30.12 5.80
CA ALA A 122 42.92 31.20 6.30
C ALA A 122 44.23 30.67 6.93
N ILE A 123 44.19 29.51 7.60
CA ILE A 123 45.37 28.82 8.13
C ILE A 123 46.26 28.29 6.98
N LEU A 124 45.66 27.75 5.91
CA LEU A 124 46.38 27.27 4.73
C LEU A 124 47.09 28.41 4.01
N ASP A 125 46.38 29.49 3.70
CA ASP A 125 46.89 30.66 2.99
C ASP A 125 48.06 31.30 3.76
N LYS A 126 47.90 31.48 5.09
CA LYS A 126 48.98 31.92 5.97
C LYS A 126 50.17 30.97 5.97
N THR A 127 49.93 29.66 6.00
CA THR A 127 51.03 28.66 5.97
C THR A 127 51.80 28.67 4.65
N GLN A 128 51.13 28.96 3.53
CA GLN A 128 51.79 29.18 2.24
C GLN A 128 52.61 30.48 2.24
N GLN A 129 52.09 31.56 2.82
CA GLN A 129 52.82 32.82 2.97
C GLN A 129 54.07 32.68 3.85
N ASP A 130 53.95 32.01 5.01
CA ASP A 130 55.08 31.65 5.89
C ASP A 130 56.15 30.84 5.13
N TYR A 131 55.73 29.90 4.28
CA TYR A 131 56.65 29.08 3.48
C TYR A 131 57.40 29.90 2.43
N GLN A 132 56.73 30.82 1.72
CA GLN A 132 57.40 31.71 0.77
C GLN A 132 58.42 32.65 1.44
N VAL A 133 58.12 33.13 2.66
CA VAL A 133 59.06 33.96 3.44
C VAL A 133 60.27 33.13 3.88
N LEU A 134 60.06 31.89 4.31
CA LEU A 134 61.15 30.96 4.66
C LEU A 134 62.03 30.63 3.46
N GLN A 135 61.44 30.43 2.27
CA GLN A 135 62.19 30.16 1.04
C GLN A 135 63.13 31.33 0.69
N ARG A 136 62.61 32.56 0.65
CA ARG A 136 63.42 33.77 0.40
C ARG A 136 64.55 33.94 1.43
N SER A 137 64.26 33.62 2.70
CA SER A 137 65.27 33.64 3.77
C SER A 137 66.39 32.61 3.55
N MET A 138 66.07 31.41 3.03
CA MET A 138 67.09 30.42 2.65
C MET A 138 67.91 30.86 1.43
N GLU A 139 67.28 31.48 0.43
CA GLU A 139 67.95 32.04 -0.75
C GLU A 139 68.94 33.15 -0.33
N GLU A 140 68.50 34.08 0.52
CA GLU A 140 69.37 35.11 1.13
C GLU A 140 70.56 34.54 1.92
N ILE A 141 70.34 33.48 2.71
CA ILE A 141 71.40 32.83 3.50
C ILE A 141 72.41 32.13 2.57
N THR A 142 71.93 31.50 1.51
CA THR A 142 72.79 30.85 0.49
C THR A 142 73.64 31.87 -0.24
N GLU A 143 73.08 33.01 -0.64
CA GLU A 143 73.87 34.11 -1.22
C GLU A 143 74.93 34.65 -0.25
N LYS A 144 74.56 34.90 1.01
CA LYS A 144 75.50 35.40 2.03
C LYS A 144 76.64 34.40 2.31
N TYR A 145 76.33 33.10 2.29
CA TYR A 145 77.33 32.04 2.40
C TYR A 145 78.29 32.04 1.21
N ASN A 146 77.77 32.01 -0.03
CA ASN A 146 78.58 31.99 -1.24
C ASN A 146 79.54 33.18 -1.33
N ARG A 147 79.03 34.41 -1.10
CA ARG A 147 79.87 35.63 -1.07
C ARG A 147 80.96 35.57 0.00
N SER A 148 80.70 34.92 1.13
CA SER A 148 81.72 34.74 2.17
C SER A 148 82.75 33.68 1.82
N CYS A 149 82.38 32.64 1.08
CA CYS A 149 83.34 31.67 0.54
C CYS A 149 84.27 32.32 -0.49
N GLU A 150 83.73 33.12 -1.41
CA GLU A 150 84.51 33.93 -2.36
C GLU A 150 85.50 34.86 -1.63
N GLN A 151 85.04 35.55 -0.57
CA GLN A 151 85.90 36.42 0.25
C GLN A 151 87.03 35.65 0.95
N MET A 152 86.75 34.51 1.57
CA MET A 152 87.81 33.68 2.18
C MET A 152 88.80 33.18 1.12
N GLN A 153 88.31 32.75 -0.04
CA GLN A 153 89.14 32.20 -1.10
C GLN A 153 90.11 33.24 -1.66
N ASN A 154 89.69 34.51 -1.81
CA ASN A 154 90.56 35.61 -2.21
C ASN A 154 91.63 35.94 -1.15
N VAL A 155 91.26 35.97 0.13
CA VAL A 155 92.21 36.21 1.25
C VAL A 155 93.26 35.09 1.34
N GLU A 156 92.84 33.83 1.13
CA GLU A 156 93.74 32.68 1.14
C GLU A 156 94.64 32.61 -0.11
N SER A 157 94.10 32.88 -1.31
CA SER A 157 94.85 32.75 -2.57
C SER A 157 95.84 33.87 -2.80
N ASP A 158 95.53 35.11 -2.36
CA ASP A 158 96.26 36.31 -2.77
C ASP A 158 96.94 36.99 -1.57
N GLU A 159 96.22 37.34 -0.50
CA GLU A 159 96.81 38.03 0.66
C GLU A 159 97.79 37.12 1.40
N ILE A 160 97.35 35.94 1.85
CA ILE A 160 98.21 34.98 2.57
C ILE A 160 99.38 34.52 1.68
N ARG A 161 99.18 34.39 0.37
CA ARG A 161 100.22 33.96 -0.58
C ARG A 161 101.28 35.03 -0.82
N THR A 162 100.88 36.29 -0.99
CA THR A 162 101.81 37.41 -1.16
C THR A 162 102.58 37.71 0.12
N LEU A 163 101.92 37.64 1.29
CA LEU A 163 102.58 37.75 2.60
C LEU A 163 103.60 36.62 2.82
N LYS A 164 103.25 35.35 2.55
CA LYS A 164 104.19 34.22 2.66
C LYS A 164 105.42 34.40 1.75
N LYS A 165 105.23 34.85 0.51
CA LYS A 165 106.35 35.14 -0.41
C LYS A 165 107.28 36.23 0.12
N ARG A 166 106.70 37.35 0.59
CA ARG A 166 107.44 38.51 1.10
C ARG A 166 108.16 38.22 2.43
N LEU A 167 107.60 37.35 3.26
CA LEU A 167 108.21 36.88 4.50
C LEU A 167 109.45 35.99 4.22
N GLU A 168 109.40 35.14 3.19
CA GLU A 168 110.56 34.33 2.80
C GLU A 168 111.66 35.16 2.11
N GLU A 169 111.27 36.15 1.28
CA GLU A 169 112.19 37.17 0.76
C GLU A 169 112.91 37.90 1.90
N LEU A 170 112.18 38.35 2.93
CA LEU A 170 112.77 38.98 4.12
C LEU A 170 113.71 38.06 4.90
N LYS A 171 113.37 36.77 5.10
CA LYS A 171 114.28 35.80 5.75
C LYS A 171 115.60 35.66 4.98
N THR A 172 115.55 35.49 3.65
CA THR A 172 116.77 35.34 2.84
C THR A 172 117.63 36.60 2.88
N TYR A 173 117.01 37.78 2.92
CA TYR A 173 117.71 39.05 3.11
C TYR A 173 118.36 39.17 4.50
N CYS A 174 117.66 38.80 5.58
CA CYS A 174 118.21 38.78 6.93
C CYS A 174 119.40 37.81 7.07
N ALA A 175 119.29 36.58 6.56
CA ALA A 175 120.39 35.61 6.56
C ALA A 175 121.62 36.12 5.78
N GLY A 176 121.39 36.80 4.64
CA GLY A 176 122.45 37.47 3.89
C GLY A 176 123.13 38.60 4.67
N LEU A 177 122.37 39.40 5.41
CA LEU A 177 122.91 40.45 6.30
C LEU A 177 123.71 39.86 7.48
N GLU A 178 123.22 38.80 8.12
CA GLU A 178 123.93 38.10 9.20
C GLU A 178 125.27 37.55 8.72
N GLN A 179 125.29 36.90 7.55
CA GLN A 179 126.53 36.41 6.93
C GLN A 179 127.49 37.57 6.62
N HIS A 180 126.98 38.70 6.14
CA HIS A 180 127.78 39.89 5.88
C HIS A 180 128.36 40.52 7.17
N VAL A 181 127.57 40.58 8.24
CA VAL A 181 128.01 41.08 9.56
C VAL A 181 129.09 40.16 10.12
N ALA A 182 128.89 38.83 10.07
CA ALA A 182 129.88 37.85 10.47
C ALA A 182 131.19 37.95 9.67
N GLY A 183 131.11 38.27 8.37
CA GLY A 183 132.26 38.62 7.52
C GLY A 183 133.00 39.85 8.05
N THR A 184 132.32 40.99 8.14
CA THR A 184 132.93 42.25 8.62
C THR A 184 133.47 42.15 10.06
N LYS A 185 132.92 41.28 10.90
CA LYS A 185 133.42 41.02 12.26
C LYS A 185 134.75 40.25 12.26
N LYS A 186 134.97 39.37 11.28
CA LYS A 186 136.28 38.72 11.05
C LYS A 186 137.31 39.71 10.51
N GLU A 187 136.92 40.56 9.54
CA GLU A 187 137.78 41.61 9.00
C GLU A 187 138.17 42.64 10.05
N LYS A 188 137.21 43.15 10.85
CA LYS A 188 137.48 44.06 11.97
C LYS A 188 138.47 43.46 12.97
N LYS A 189 138.36 42.16 13.28
CA LYS A 189 139.34 41.49 14.13
C LYS A 189 140.72 41.41 13.45
N SER A 190 140.79 40.95 12.21
CA SER A 190 142.08 40.85 11.48
C SER A 190 142.79 42.20 11.36
N LEU A 191 142.04 43.29 11.15
CA LEU A 191 142.60 44.65 11.12
C LEU A 191 143.02 45.14 12.51
N GLN A 192 142.31 44.76 13.57
CA GLN A 192 142.67 45.08 14.94
C GLN A 192 143.95 44.32 15.38
N ASP A 193 144.07 43.05 15.01
CA ASP A 193 145.25 42.21 15.24
C ASP A 193 146.47 42.79 14.46
N GLU A 194 146.29 43.25 13.21
CA GLU A 194 147.33 43.91 12.40
C GLU A 194 147.74 45.29 12.96
N VAL A 195 146.79 46.11 13.40
CA VAL A 195 147.07 47.40 14.07
C VAL A 195 147.84 47.18 15.37
N GLN A 196 147.55 46.10 16.11
CA GLN A 196 148.32 45.76 17.30
C GLN A 196 149.77 45.39 16.94
N ARG A 197 149.99 44.54 15.92
CA ARG A 197 151.36 44.20 15.47
C ARG A 197 152.13 45.44 14.98
N LEU A 198 151.48 46.35 14.26
CA LEU A 198 152.10 47.60 13.81
C LEU A 198 152.45 48.56 14.97
N ASN A 199 151.66 48.58 16.06
CA ASN A 199 152.02 49.30 17.28
C ASN A 199 153.23 48.66 18.00
N GLU A 200 153.32 47.32 17.99
CA GLU A 200 154.46 46.59 18.55
C GLU A 200 155.74 46.78 17.70
N GLU A 201 155.62 46.87 16.37
CA GLU A 201 156.71 47.25 15.46
C GLU A 201 157.16 48.72 15.65
N LEU A 202 156.20 49.66 15.81
CA LEU A 202 156.48 51.07 16.12
C LEU A 202 157.18 51.25 17.47
N ALA A 203 156.85 50.43 18.48
CA ALA A 203 157.52 50.44 19.77
C ALA A 203 158.97 49.92 19.71
N GLN A 204 159.32 49.15 18.67
CA GLN A 204 160.67 48.62 18.47
C GLN A 204 161.54 49.50 17.56
N ARG A 205 160.98 50.14 16.52
CA ARG A 205 161.71 51.06 15.62
C ARG A 205 161.82 52.48 16.17
N GLY A 206 162.41 52.60 17.36
CA GLY A 206 162.72 53.86 18.03
C GLY A 206 163.84 54.69 17.39
N GLY A 207 163.67 55.07 16.11
CA GLY A 207 164.51 56.08 15.45
C GLY A 207 164.98 55.73 14.04
N ASP A 208 164.14 55.95 13.03
CA ASP A 208 164.60 56.43 11.72
C ASP A 208 163.47 57.18 10.98
N ASN A 209 163.75 58.40 10.50
CA ASN A 209 162.71 59.42 10.28
C ASN A 209 162.25 59.59 8.81
N SER A 210 162.18 58.49 8.05
CA SER A 210 161.77 58.50 6.63
C SER A 210 160.67 57.48 6.31
N GLU A 211 160.78 56.25 6.82
CA GLU A 211 159.69 55.25 6.78
C GLU A 211 158.45 55.71 7.58
N LEU A 212 158.65 56.54 8.61
CA LEU A 212 157.57 57.03 9.48
C LEU A 212 156.46 57.73 8.68
N SER A 213 156.79 58.44 7.60
CA SER A 213 155.81 59.20 6.81
C SER A 213 154.95 58.32 5.90
N SER A 214 155.51 57.26 5.31
CA SER A 214 154.74 56.29 4.52
C SER A 214 153.90 55.39 5.42
N LEU A 215 154.39 55.03 6.61
CA LEU A 215 153.63 54.28 7.60
C LEU A 215 152.53 55.12 8.26
N GLN A 216 152.77 56.41 8.53
CA GLN A 216 151.73 57.35 8.97
C GLN A 216 150.63 57.54 7.91
N SER A 217 151.01 57.54 6.62
CA SER A 217 150.06 57.58 5.50
C SER A 217 149.24 56.30 5.39
N SER A 218 149.85 55.12 5.57
CA SER A 218 149.11 53.85 5.59
C SER A 218 148.18 53.77 6.81
N PHE A 219 148.63 54.21 7.99
CA PHE A 219 147.84 54.32 9.22
C PHE A 219 146.63 55.24 9.04
N GLN A 220 146.77 56.43 8.44
CA GLN A 220 145.62 57.29 8.13
C GLN A 220 144.65 56.63 7.14
N SER A 221 145.14 55.87 6.15
CA SER A 221 144.28 55.08 5.25
C SER A 221 143.53 53.94 5.98
N LEU A 222 144.14 53.36 7.01
CA LEU A 222 143.57 52.28 7.80
C LEU A 222 142.57 52.81 8.84
N GLN A 223 142.86 53.96 9.44
CA GLN A 223 141.99 54.67 10.38
C GLN A 223 140.73 55.22 9.69
N SER A 224 140.84 55.73 8.47
CA SER A 224 139.70 56.13 7.64
C SER A 224 138.86 54.95 7.17
N LYS A 225 139.50 53.83 6.77
CA LYS A 225 138.80 52.56 6.54
C LYS A 225 138.06 52.09 7.80
N TYR A 226 138.72 52.09 8.96
CA TYR A 226 138.12 51.72 10.24
C TYR A 226 136.89 52.60 10.55
N ALA A 227 136.99 53.93 10.43
CA ALA A 227 135.88 54.85 10.62
C ALA A 227 134.71 54.58 9.66
N SER A 228 135.00 54.26 8.39
CA SER A 228 133.95 53.89 7.42
C SER A 228 133.27 52.56 7.75
N LEU A 229 134.02 51.58 8.28
CA LEU A 229 133.50 50.26 8.67
C LEU A 229 132.68 50.35 9.97
N GLU A 230 133.12 51.16 10.94
CA GLU A 230 132.38 51.47 12.17
C GLU A 230 131.04 52.14 11.84
N LYS A 231 131.04 53.11 10.90
CA LYS A 231 129.81 53.77 10.42
C LYS A 231 128.87 52.78 9.72
N SER A 232 129.40 51.94 8.82
CA SER A 232 128.60 50.91 8.14
C SER A 232 128.04 49.86 9.11
N PHE A 233 128.78 49.53 10.17
CA PHE A 233 128.31 48.66 11.25
C PHE A 233 127.16 49.31 12.04
N GLN A 234 127.26 50.59 12.39
CA GLN A 234 126.18 51.34 13.05
C GLN A 234 124.93 51.43 12.16
N GLU A 235 125.08 51.75 10.88
CA GLU A 235 123.98 51.78 9.90
C GLU A 235 123.28 50.42 9.78
N LYS A 236 124.04 49.32 9.71
CA LYS A 236 123.49 47.95 9.71
C LYS A 236 122.85 47.56 11.04
N SER A 237 123.38 48.01 12.17
CA SER A 237 122.81 47.76 13.50
C SER A 237 121.45 48.44 13.65
N LEU A 238 121.30 49.68 13.17
CA LEU A 238 120.04 50.40 13.15
C LEU A 238 119.03 49.74 12.20
N ALA A 239 119.48 49.26 11.03
CA ALA A 239 118.63 48.53 10.09
C ALA A 239 118.12 47.20 10.69
N LEU A 240 118.97 46.46 11.42
CA LEU A 240 118.59 45.23 12.12
C LEU A 240 117.57 45.51 13.23
N GLU A 241 117.78 46.55 14.03
CA GLU A 241 116.85 46.93 15.10
C GLU A 241 115.49 47.40 14.53
N SER A 242 115.50 48.08 13.38
CA SER A 242 114.27 48.43 12.65
C SER A 242 113.55 47.21 12.09
N ALA A 243 114.29 46.23 11.54
CA ALA A 243 113.71 44.98 11.04
C ALA A 243 113.10 44.16 12.19
N GLN A 244 113.76 44.10 13.35
CA GLN A 244 113.25 43.39 14.53
C GLN A 244 111.96 44.01 15.06
N LYS A 245 111.82 45.35 15.02
CA LYS A 245 110.56 46.04 15.36
C LYS A 245 109.42 45.70 14.41
N GLU A 246 109.68 45.62 13.10
CA GLU A 246 108.68 45.18 12.12
C GLU A 246 108.35 43.67 12.24
N PHE A 247 109.31 42.81 12.62
CA PHE A 247 109.00 41.40 12.93
C PHE A 247 108.03 41.28 14.12
N SER A 248 108.32 41.94 15.25
CA SER A 248 107.40 41.94 16.40
C SER A 248 106.04 42.56 16.07
N ARG A 249 105.97 43.55 15.16
CA ARG A 249 104.70 44.09 14.65
C ARG A 249 103.91 43.04 13.86
N LEU A 250 104.55 42.34 12.93
CA LEU A 250 103.92 41.30 12.11
C LEU A 250 103.49 40.08 12.96
N GLU A 251 104.23 39.72 14.00
CA GLU A 251 103.88 38.66 14.95
C GLU A 251 102.61 39.00 15.76
N ASN A 252 102.46 40.27 16.18
CA ASN A 252 101.22 40.77 16.78
C ASN A 252 100.06 40.82 15.77
N GLU A 253 100.32 41.12 14.50
CA GLU A 253 99.29 41.12 13.45
C GLU A 253 98.81 39.69 13.12
N VAL A 254 99.73 38.71 13.03
CA VAL A 254 99.39 37.28 12.82
C VAL A 254 98.53 36.76 13.97
N THR A 255 98.95 36.94 15.22
CA THR A 255 98.18 36.48 16.39
C THR A 255 96.81 37.18 16.50
N GLN A 256 96.70 38.46 16.12
CA GLN A 256 95.41 39.13 16.01
C GLN A 256 94.52 38.55 14.90
N LYS A 257 95.09 38.15 13.76
CA LYS A 257 94.37 37.50 12.66
C LYS A 257 93.92 36.08 13.01
N GLU A 258 94.74 35.30 13.71
CA GLU A 258 94.38 33.96 14.20
C GLU A 258 93.19 34.00 15.16
N GLU A 259 93.17 34.94 16.10
CA GLU A 259 92.03 35.13 17.03
C GLU A 259 90.76 35.63 16.29
N GLN A 260 90.89 36.49 15.27
CA GLN A 260 89.76 36.86 14.40
C GLN A 260 89.19 35.64 13.66
N LEU A 261 90.06 34.76 13.14
CA LEU A 261 89.67 33.54 12.44
C LEU A 261 88.91 32.60 13.37
N ARG A 262 89.45 32.36 14.57
CA ARG A 262 88.83 31.55 15.63
C ARG A 262 87.46 32.06 16.07
N GLN A 263 87.29 33.39 16.17
CA GLN A 263 86.00 34.01 16.47
C GLN A 263 84.99 33.85 15.32
N MET A 264 85.45 33.80 14.07
CA MET A 264 84.58 33.51 12.92
C MET A 264 84.17 32.03 12.88
N GLU A 265 85.08 31.10 13.16
CA GLU A 265 84.77 29.66 13.29
C GLU A 265 83.70 29.38 14.35
N ASP A 266 83.84 29.97 15.55
CA ASP A 266 82.86 29.83 16.64
C ASP A 266 81.48 30.44 16.26
N ARG A 267 81.45 31.57 15.55
CA ARG A 267 80.21 32.15 15.00
C ARG A 267 79.55 31.20 13.99
N TYR A 268 80.33 30.63 13.06
CA TYR A 268 79.81 29.66 12.09
C TYR A 268 79.30 28.38 12.75
N ALA A 269 80.03 27.82 13.72
CA ALA A 269 79.59 26.65 14.47
C ALA A 269 78.25 26.89 15.20
N LYS A 270 78.07 28.08 15.78
CA LYS A 270 76.82 28.51 16.43
C LYS A 270 75.67 28.65 15.44
N GLU A 271 75.91 29.17 14.24
CA GLU A 271 74.87 29.32 13.20
C GLU A 271 74.51 27.97 12.54
N VAL A 272 75.48 27.08 12.39
CA VAL A 272 75.26 25.69 11.95
C VAL A 272 74.38 24.92 12.96
N GLU A 273 74.56 25.10 14.28
CA GLU A 273 73.64 24.49 15.24
C GLU A 273 72.27 25.18 15.33
N ARG A 274 72.16 26.49 15.09
CA ARG A 274 70.86 27.18 14.94
C ARG A 274 70.08 26.62 13.76
N THR A 275 70.67 26.59 12.56
CA THR A 275 70.04 26.06 11.35
C THR A 275 69.66 24.57 11.51
N LYS A 276 70.53 23.72 12.08
CA LYS A 276 70.17 22.32 12.42
C LYS A 276 69.00 22.22 13.42
N ARG A 277 68.84 23.15 14.37
CA ARG A 277 67.68 23.16 15.30
C ARG A 277 66.40 23.55 14.56
N HIS A 278 66.45 24.60 13.73
CA HIS A 278 65.32 25.00 12.90
C HIS A 278 64.90 23.89 11.92
N PHE A 279 65.85 23.21 11.29
CA PHE A 279 65.57 22.07 10.40
C PHE A 279 64.91 20.90 11.15
N ARG A 280 65.41 20.53 12.34
CA ARG A 280 64.78 19.50 13.20
C ARG A 280 63.33 19.85 13.56
N LEU A 281 63.05 21.11 13.91
CA LEU A 281 61.69 21.59 14.18
C LEU A 281 60.80 21.59 12.92
N TRP A 282 61.34 21.98 11.77
CA TRP A 282 60.62 21.99 10.49
C TRP A 282 60.27 20.57 10.03
N VAL A 283 61.19 19.62 10.12
CA VAL A 283 60.94 18.19 9.85
C VAL A 283 59.83 17.66 10.76
N HIS A 284 59.84 17.99 12.06
CA HIS A 284 58.76 17.60 12.98
C HIS A 284 57.41 18.25 12.61
N LYS A 285 57.39 19.52 12.17
CA LYS A 285 56.16 20.19 11.67
C LYS A 285 55.62 19.46 10.44
N MET A 286 56.48 19.17 9.45
CA MET A 286 56.13 18.45 8.23
C MET A 286 55.65 17.02 8.50
N GLN A 287 56.27 16.30 9.45
CA GLN A 287 55.84 14.96 9.84
C GLN A 287 54.44 14.97 10.49
N LYS A 288 54.14 15.97 11.33
CA LYS A 288 52.79 16.16 11.90
C LYS A 288 51.77 16.51 10.80
N GLN A 289 52.10 17.41 9.88
CA GLN A 289 51.22 17.75 8.74
C GLN A 289 50.96 16.53 7.84
N ARG A 290 51.96 15.68 7.59
CA ARG A 290 51.80 14.42 6.85
C ARG A 290 50.87 13.44 7.57
N GLN A 291 50.92 13.35 8.90
CA GLN A 291 49.99 12.54 9.69
C GLN A 291 48.54 13.06 9.59
N GLN A 292 48.34 14.39 9.61
CA GLN A 292 47.01 15.00 9.42
C GLN A 292 46.46 14.77 8.01
N ILE A 293 47.30 14.84 6.97
CA ILE A 293 46.88 14.49 5.60
C ILE A 293 46.44 13.02 5.53
N LEU A 294 47.18 12.10 6.18
CA LEU A 294 46.84 10.67 6.21
C LEU A 294 45.56 10.34 7.01
N SER A 295 45.17 11.14 8.02
CA SER A 295 43.87 10.97 8.69
C SER A 295 42.74 11.51 7.81
N LEU A 296 42.90 12.71 7.25
CA LEU A 296 41.91 13.31 6.33
C LEU A 296 41.67 12.45 5.08
N GLN A 297 42.69 11.81 4.53
CA GLN A 297 42.52 10.84 3.44
C GLN A 297 41.63 9.67 3.84
N LYS A 298 41.85 9.06 5.02
CA LYS A 298 40.97 7.99 5.52
C LYS A 298 39.55 8.46 5.79
N GLU A 299 39.36 9.70 6.26
CA GLU A 299 38.04 10.29 6.45
C GLU A 299 37.31 10.50 5.11
N VAL A 300 38.04 10.88 4.05
CA VAL A 300 37.51 10.95 2.67
C VAL A 300 37.18 9.57 2.12
N ASP A 301 38.05 8.56 2.29
CA ASP A 301 37.81 7.18 1.82
C ASP A 301 36.58 6.55 2.53
N ASN A 302 36.43 6.81 3.83
CA ASN A 302 35.24 6.45 4.62
C ASN A 302 33.99 7.19 4.11
N GLY A 303 34.12 8.46 3.71
CA GLY A 303 33.02 9.24 3.12
C GLY A 303 32.61 8.72 1.74
N ILE A 304 33.55 8.29 0.91
CA ILE A 304 33.29 7.69 -0.41
C ILE A 304 32.57 6.34 -0.26
N THR A 305 33.02 5.49 0.67
CA THR A 305 32.38 4.19 0.91
C THR A 305 30.98 4.33 1.55
N ALA A 306 30.79 5.27 2.48
CA ALA A 306 29.46 5.60 3.03
C ALA A 306 28.52 6.21 1.98
N ARG A 307 29.04 6.93 0.99
CA ARG A 307 28.25 7.43 -0.14
C ARG A 307 27.80 6.30 -1.07
N ALA A 308 28.68 5.35 -1.39
CA ALA A 308 28.34 4.20 -2.23
C ALA A 308 27.23 3.33 -1.60
N THR A 309 27.25 3.13 -0.28
CA THR A 309 26.17 2.39 0.41
C THR A 309 24.86 3.16 0.47
N LEU A 310 24.89 4.50 0.58
CA LEU A 310 23.69 5.35 0.46
C LEU A 310 23.10 5.31 -0.96
N GLU A 311 23.93 5.34 -1.99
CA GLU A 311 23.49 5.23 -3.39
C GLU A 311 22.89 3.84 -3.69
N GLN A 312 23.42 2.77 -3.09
CA GLN A 312 22.79 1.44 -3.12
C GLN A 312 21.44 1.41 -2.38
N LEU A 313 21.37 1.92 -1.14
CA LEU A 313 20.13 1.98 -0.35
C LEU A 313 19.04 2.81 -1.05
N GLN A 314 19.41 3.91 -1.71
CA GLN A 314 18.49 4.72 -2.49
C GLN A 314 17.93 3.96 -3.70
N LYS A 315 18.75 3.11 -4.35
CA LYS A 315 18.28 2.24 -5.42
C LYS A 315 17.33 1.16 -4.88
N GLU A 316 17.71 0.46 -3.81
CA GLU A 316 16.87 -0.57 -3.17
C GLU A 316 15.52 -0.01 -2.71
N TYR A 317 15.50 1.21 -2.16
CA TYR A 317 14.27 1.94 -1.85
C TYR A 317 13.44 2.27 -3.10
N SER A 318 14.07 2.70 -4.19
CA SER A 318 13.38 2.99 -5.45
C SER A 318 12.77 1.73 -6.08
N ASP A 319 13.49 0.61 -6.05
CA ASP A 319 13.01 -0.67 -6.57
C ASP A 319 11.82 -1.17 -5.71
N LEU A 320 11.92 -1.10 -4.38
CA LEU A 320 10.82 -1.43 -3.46
C LEU A 320 9.60 -0.50 -3.63
N HIS A 321 9.81 0.79 -3.89
CA HIS A 321 8.71 1.73 -4.16
C HIS A 321 7.99 1.41 -5.48
N ASN A 322 8.73 1.04 -6.53
CA ASN A 322 8.15 0.60 -7.79
C ASN A 322 7.31 -0.68 -7.63
N ASP A 323 7.77 -1.64 -6.81
CA ASP A 323 6.99 -2.85 -6.50
C ASP A 323 5.77 -2.57 -5.61
N TYR A 324 5.84 -1.61 -4.68
CA TYR A 324 4.67 -1.12 -3.96
C TYR A 324 3.61 -0.51 -4.90
N LEU A 325 4.03 0.30 -5.89
CA LEU A 325 3.11 0.86 -6.88
C LEU A 325 2.45 -0.23 -7.73
N ARG A 326 3.23 -1.21 -8.22
CA ARG A 326 2.70 -2.38 -8.94
C ARG A 326 1.68 -3.18 -8.12
N LEU A 327 1.96 -3.39 -6.83
CA LEU A 327 1.04 -4.06 -5.90
C LEU A 327 -0.24 -3.26 -5.68
N LYS A 328 -0.15 -1.93 -5.57
CA LYS A 328 -1.32 -1.04 -5.44
C LYS A 328 -2.21 -1.09 -6.69
N ASP A 329 -1.62 -1.04 -7.88
CA ASP A 329 -2.35 -1.14 -9.15
C ASP A 329 -3.01 -2.51 -9.29
N LEU A 330 -2.32 -3.59 -8.91
CA LEU A 330 -2.86 -4.95 -8.89
C LEU A 330 -4.04 -5.11 -7.91
N VAL A 331 -3.97 -4.49 -6.72
CA VAL A 331 -5.10 -4.48 -5.76
C VAL A 331 -6.30 -3.77 -6.38
N SER A 332 -6.14 -2.62 -7.03
CA SER A 332 -7.26 -1.93 -7.69
C SER A 332 -7.88 -2.77 -8.81
N VAL A 333 -7.08 -3.52 -9.60
CA VAL A 333 -7.60 -4.47 -10.59
C VAL A 333 -8.40 -5.59 -9.94
N LEU A 334 -7.94 -6.14 -8.81
CA LEU A 334 -8.65 -7.20 -8.06
C LEU A 334 -9.94 -6.69 -7.39
N GLU A 335 -9.97 -5.42 -6.95
CA GLU A 335 -11.16 -4.76 -6.42
C GLU A 335 -12.22 -4.58 -7.52
N ASN A 336 -11.84 -4.09 -8.70
CA ASN A 336 -12.74 -4.00 -9.85
C ASN A 336 -13.30 -5.38 -10.27
N GLN A 337 -12.44 -6.42 -10.33
CA GLN A 337 -12.87 -7.79 -10.64
C GLN A 337 -13.85 -8.36 -9.60
N LYS A 338 -13.67 -8.01 -8.33
CA LYS A 338 -14.59 -8.37 -7.24
C LYS A 338 -15.94 -7.68 -7.39
N GLU A 339 -15.97 -6.41 -7.79
CA GLU A 339 -17.22 -5.68 -8.07
C GLU A 339 -17.96 -6.26 -9.29
N ASP A 340 -17.26 -6.52 -10.40
CA ASP A 340 -17.82 -7.23 -11.56
C ASP A 340 -18.43 -8.60 -11.16
N MET A 341 -17.71 -9.38 -10.35
CA MET A 341 -18.20 -10.67 -9.85
C MET A 341 -19.41 -10.52 -8.92
N GLN A 342 -19.49 -9.47 -8.09
CA GLN A 342 -20.68 -9.17 -7.30
C GLN A 342 -21.88 -8.83 -8.18
N VAL A 343 -21.70 -8.01 -9.23
CA VAL A 343 -22.75 -7.70 -10.21
C VAL A 343 -23.24 -8.95 -10.94
N VAL A 344 -22.35 -9.89 -11.27
CA VAL A 344 -22.72 -11.20 -11.85
C VAL A 344 -23.48 -12.06 -10.85
N LEU A 345 -23.05 -12.14 -9.59
CA LEU A 345 -23.75 -12.87 -8.54
C LEU A 345 -25.17 -12.33 -8.29
N SER A 346 -25.35 -11.01 -8.22
CA SER A 346 -26.68 -10.40 -8.07
C SER A 346 -27.60 -10.69 -9.27
N LYS A 347 -27.06 -10.75 -10.50
CA LYS A 347 -27.83 -11.17 -11.68
C LYS A 347 -28.29 -12.62 -11.58
N TYR A 348 -27.43 -13.55 -11.16
CA TYR A 348 -27.81 -14.94 -10.94
C TYR A 348 -28.84 -15.11 -9.81
N GLN A 349 -28.67 -14.41 -8.69
CA GLN A 349 -29.65 -14.42 -7.59
C GLN A 349 -31.03 -13.89 -8.04
N HIS A 350 -31.06 -12.86 -8.89
CA HIS A 350 -32.31 -12.36 -9.46
C HIS A 350 -32.96 -13.39 -10.41
N GLN A 351 -32.18 -13.98 -11.32
CA GLN A 351 -32.66 -15.06 -12.20
C GLN A 351 -33.15 -16.29 -11.42
N GLU A 352 -32.55 -16.62 -10.29
CA GLU A 352 -33.03 -17.69 -9.42
C GLU A 352 -34.40 -17.34 -8.79
N GLN A 353 -34.57 -16.10 -8.28
CA GLN A 353 -35.85 -15.61 -7.77
C GLN A 353 -36.93 -15.58 -8.86
N GLU A 354 -36.60 -15.15 -10.08
CA GLU A 354 -37.51 -15.22 -11.23
C GLU A 354 -37.90 -16.67 -11.54
N ASN A 355 -36.95 -17.60 -11.60
CA ASN A 355 -37.21 -19.03 -11.81
C ASN A 355 -38.08 -19.64 -10.70
N ILE A 356 -37.89 -19.25 -9.43
CA ILE A 356 -38.75 -19.67 -8.32
C ILE A 356 -40.18 -19.12 -8.51
N SER A 357 -40.31 -17.86 -8.95
CA SER A 357 -41.62 -17.26 -9.24
C SER A 357 -42.35 -17.96 -10.41
N LEU A 358 -41.62 -18.33 -11.46
CA LEU A 358 -42.13 -19.07 -12.62
C LEU A 358 -42.53 -20.49 -12.24
N LYS A 359 -41.72 -21.20 -11.44
CA LYS A 359 -42.06 -22.53 -10.87
C LYS A 359 -43.35 -22.45 -10.05
N ARG A 360 -43.52 -21.43 -9.19
CA ARG A 360 -44.77 -21.19 -8.44
C ARG A 360 -45.95 -20.91 -9.35
N ARG A 361 -45.81 -20.02 -10.33
CA ARG A 361 -46.88 -19.70 -11.31
C ARG A 361 -47.30 -20.93 -12.11
N ASN A 362 -46.35 -21.74 -12.56
CA ASN A 362 -46.62 -22.99 -13.27
C ASN A 362 -47.32 -24.03 -12.38
N ALA A 363 -46.98 -24.10 -11.09
CA ALA A 363 -47.72 -24.94 -10.14
C ALA A 363 -49.19 -24.50 -9.97
N CYS A 364 -49.45 -23.18 -9.89
CA CYS A 364 -50.82 -22.63 -9.88
C CYS A 364 -51.57 -22.95 -11.18
N LEU A 365 -50.97 -22.72 -12.35
CA LEU A 365 -51.57 -23.05 -13.65
C LEU A 365 -51.86 -24.57 -13.78
N CYS A 366 -50.97 -25.43 -13.30
CA CYS A 366 -51.23 -26.87 -13.22
C CYS A 366 -52.39 -27.23 -12.27
N GLN A 367 -52.60 -26.47 -11.20
CA GLN A 367 -53.76 -26.63 -10.32
C GLN A 367 -55.05 -26.13 -10.98
N GLU A 368 -55.03 -25.01 -11.68
CA GLU A 368 -56.15 -24.52 -12.48
C GLU A 368 -56.55 -25.51 -13.58
N ILE A 369 -55.57 -26.04 -14.33
CA ILE A 369 -55.79 -27.09 -15.35
C ILE A 369 -56.40 -28.34 -14.72
N ARG A 370 -55.95 -28.77 -13.53
CA ARG A 370 -56.59 -29.87 -12.78
C ARG A 370 -58.03 -29.52 -12.39
N ASN A 371 -58.31 -28.31 -11.90
CA ASN A 371 -59.67 -27.89 -11.51
C ASN A 371 -60.62 -27.84 -12.72
N VAL A 372 -60.14 -27.35 -13.86
CA VAL A 372 -60.87 -27.38 -15.14
C VAL A 372 -61.08 -28.82 -15.61
N HIS A 373 -60.07 -29.68 -15.53
CA HIS A 373 -60.20 -31.10 -15.89
C HIS A 373 -61.24 -31.83 -15.03
N HIS A 374 -61.25 -31.64 -13.70
CA HIS A 374 -62.29 -32.20 -12.82
C HIS A 374 -63.68 -31.64 -13.16
N SER A 375 -63.77 -30.36 -13.53
CA SER A 375 -65.03 -29.72 -13.93
C SER A 375 -65.56 -30.26 -15.26
N VAL A 376 -64.68 -30.47 -16.24
CA VAL A 376 -65.00 -31.13 -17.52
C VAL A 376 -65.39 -32.59 -17.31
N GLN A 377 -64.66 -33.34 -16.47
CA GLN A 377 -65.02 -34.72 -16.14
C GLN A 377 -66.38 -34.79 -15.45
N TYR A 378 -66.67 -33.89 -14.51
CA TYR A 378 -67.99 -33.80 -13.88
C TYR A 378 -69.11 -33.49 -14.90
N ILE A 379 -68.86 -32.60 -15.86
CA ILE A 379 -69.81 -32.32 -16.96
C ILE A 379 -70.00 -33.56 -17.84
N LEU A 380 -68.93 -34.28 -18.19
CA LEU A 380 -69.01 -35.52 -18.97
C LEU A 380 -69.78 -36.62 -18.22
N ASP A 381 -69.52 -36.81 -16.93
CA ASP A 381 -70.26 -37.75 -16.07
C ASP A 381 -71.75 -37.38 -15.99
N GLN A 382 -72.08 -36.08 -15.92
CA GLN A 382 -73.47 -35.61 -15.93
C GLN A 382 -74.11 -35.78 -17.32
N MET A 383 -73.39 -35.53 -18.40
CA MET A 383 -73.86 -35.78 -19.77
C MET A 383 -74.09 -37.27 -20.04
N ASP A 384 -73.25 -38.17 -19.53
CA ASP A 384 -73.44 -39.61 -19.63
C ASP A 384 -74.63 -40.10 -18.77
N ARG A 385 -74.83 -39.54 -17.57
CA ARG A 385 -76.06 -39.76 -16.77
C ARG A 385 -77.30 -39.28 -17.51
N GLN A 386 -77.26 -38.09 -18.13
CA GLN A 386 -78.35 -37.56 -18.95
C GLN A 386 -78.59 -38.41 -20.20
N ALA A 387 -77.54 -38.89 -20.87
CA ALA A 387 -77.65 -39.79 -22.02
C ALA A 387 -78.26 -41.15 -21.63
N LYS A 388 -77.90 -41.70 -20.47
CA LYS A 388 -78.50 -42.92 -19.90
C LYS A 388 -79.97 -42.71 -19.52
N ALA A 389 -80.32 -41.55 -18.95
CA ALA A 389 -81.70 -41.18 -18.65
C ALA A 389 -82.54 -40.95 -19.92
N ALA A 390 -81.98 -40.28 -20.93
CA ALA A 390 -82.60 -40.10 -22.24
C ALA A 390 -82.78 -41.44 -22.97
N LYS A 391 -81.79 -42.36 -22.86
CA LYS A 391 -81.88 -43.71 -23.40
C LYS A 391 -82.96 -44.54 -22.68
N SER A 392 -83.06 -44.48 -21.35
CA SER A 392 -84.10 -45.22 -20.62
C SER A 392 -85.50 -44.64 -20.85
N LEU A 393 -85.64 -43.33 -21.05
CA LEU A 393 -86.87 -42.70 -21.54
C LEU A 393 -87.20 -43.13 -22.99
N LEU A 394 -86.20 -43.24 -23.88
CA LEU A 394 -86.39 -43.75 -25.24
C LEU A 394 -86.78 -45.24 -25.27
N GLU A 395 -86.20 -46.07 -24.41
CA GLU A 395 -86.55 -47.50 -24.31
C GLU A 395 -87.91 -47.69 -23.62
N ARG A 396 -88.26 -46.88 -22.61
CA ARG A 396 -89.62 -46.82 -22.07
C ARG A 396 -90.63 -46.38 -23.13
N SER A 397 -90.36 -45.31 -23.87
CA SER A 397 -91.23 -44.83 -24.96
C SER A 397 -91.35 -45.81 -26.12
N LYS A 398 -90.28 -46.56 -26.44
CA LYS A 398 -90.36 -47.72 -27.34
C LYS A 398 -91.27 -48.80 -26.78
N GLY A 399 -91.11 -49.18 -25.50
CA GLY A 399 -91.96 -50.18 -24.84
C GLY A 399 -93.44 -49.76 -24.79
N GLU A 400 -93.73 -48.50 -24.48
CA GLU A 400 -95.06 -47.90 -24.54
C GLU A 400 -95.63 -47.93 -25.98
N LYS A 401 -94.80 -47.68 -26.99
CA LYS A 401 -95.17 -47.78 -28.40
C LYS A 401 -95.37 -49.22 -28.86
N GLU A 402 -94.62 -50.18 -28.31
CA GLU A 402 -94.80 -51.61 -28.55
C GLU A 402 -96.10 -52.11 -27.91
N GLN A 403 -96.40 -51.67 -26.67
CA GLN A 403 -97.69 -51.89 -26.02
C GLN A 403 -98.84 -51.23 -26.79
N LEU A 404 -98.67 -50.01 -27.30
CA LEU A 404 -99.65 -49.34 -28.16
C LEU A 404 -99.86 -50.12 -29.47
N ASN A 405 -98.81 -50.68 -30.07
CA ASN A 405 -98.90 -51.56 -31.24
C ASN A 405 -99.64 -52.87 -30.92
N ILE A 406 -99.44 -53.45 -29.73
CA ILE A 406 -100.19 -54.63 -29.26
C ILE A 406 -101.66 -54.28 -29.06
N LEU A 407 -101.98 -53.21 -28.33
CA LEU A 407 -103.35 -52.73 -28.12
C LEU A 407 -104.04 -52.32 -29.43
N MET A 408 -103.29 -51.79 -30.40
CA MET A 408 -103.79 -51.53 -31.75
C MET A 408 -104.06 -52.81 -32.54
N ARG A 409 -103.22 -53.84 -32.42
CA ARG A 409 -103.48 -55.17 -33.00
C ARG A 409 -104.70 -55.81 -32.38
N GLU A 410 -104.79 -55.86 -31.05
CA GLU A 410 -105.96 -56.36 -30.31
C GLU A 410 -107.24 -55.60 -30.68
N LYS A 411 -107.15 -54.27 -30.85
CA LYS A 411 -108.27 -53.46 -31.36
C LYS A 411 -108.66 -53.86 -32.78
N THR A 412 -107.72 -54.06 -33.70
CA THR A 412 -108.05 -54.56 -35.06
C THR A 412 -108.59 -55.99 -35.03
N ASP A 413 -108.07 -56.86 -34.17
CA ASP A 413 -108.56 -58.24 -34.02
C ASP A 413 -109.96 -58.27 -33.43
N LEU A 414 -110.28 -57.38 -32.48
CA LEU A 414 -111.63 -57.16 -31.94
C LEU A 414 -112.56 -56.54 -32.99
N GLN A 415 -112.08 -55.63 -33.85
CA GLN A 415 -112.86 -55.12 -34.99
C GLN A 415 -113.15 -56.24 -36.00
N VAL A 416 -112.17 -57.09 -36.34
CA VAL A 416 -112.35 -58.28 -37.18
C VAL A 416 -113.28 -59.30 -36.51
N LYS A 417 -113.23 -59.45 -35.19
CA LYS A 417 -114.17 -60.27 -34.41
C LYS A 417 -115.59 -59.72 -34.49
N ASN A 418 -115.77 -58.41 -34.38
CA ASN A 418 -117.07 -57.77 -34.54
C ASN A 418 -117.61 -57.89 -35.97
N VAL A 419 -116.75 -57.76 -37.01
CA VAL A 419 -117.14 -58.03 -38.40
C VAL A 419 -117.57 -59.49 -38.59
N LYS A 420 -116.85 -60.45 -37.98
CA LYS A 420 -117.24 -61.88 -37.99
C LYS A 420 -118.53 -62.15 -37.22
N LEU A 421 -118.75 -61.50 -36.08
CA LEU A 421 -120.00 -61.60 -35.30
C LEU A 421 -121.18 -60.97 -36.03
N LEU A 422 -120.98 -59.85 -36.73
CA LEU A 422 -122.00 -59.25 -37.60
C LEU A 422 -122.32 -60.16 -38.80
N ALA A 423 -121.33 -60.80 -39.41
CA ALA A 423 -121.55 -61.81 -40.45
C ALA A 423 -122.27 -63.06 -39.91
N GLN A 424 -122.00 -63.47 -38.67
CA GLN A 424 -122.70 -64.56 -38.00
C GLN A 424 -124.13 -64.19 -37.59
N LEU A 425 -124.39 -62.93 -37.22
CA LEU A 425 -125.74 -62.39 -37.01
C LEU A 425 -126.53 -62.30 -38.33
N SER A 426 -125.89 -61.88 -39.42
CA SER A 426 -126.48 -61.93 -40.77
C SER A 426 -126.88 -63.36 -41.13
N ALA A 427 -125.93 -64.31 -41.09
CA ALA A 427 -126.20 -65.72 -41.39
C ALA A 427 -127.19 -66.38 -40.39
N GLY A 428 -127.31 -65.83 -39.18
CA GLY A 428 -128.32 -66.19 -38.19
C GLY A 428 -129.72 -65.72 -38.60
N ASN A 429 -129.87 -64.45 -38.96
CA ASN A 429 -131.12 -63.90 -39.50
C ASN A 429 -131.54 -64.61 -40.79
N ASP A 430 -130.61 -64.84 -41.73
CA ASP A 430 -130.86 -65.59 -42.97
C ASP A 430 -131.34 -67.03 -42.71
N ARG A 431 -131.12 -67.56 -41.50
CA ARG A 431 -131.55 -68.90 -41.07
C ARG A 431 -132.84 -68.86 -40.24
N ILE A 432 -133.05 -67.81 -39.44
CA ILE A 432 -134.33 -67.53 -38.77
C ILE A 432 -135.41 -67.30 -39.83
N GLN A 433 -135.15 -66.47 -40.85
CA GLN A 433 -136.11 -66.17 -41.91
C GLN A 433 -136.52 -67.43 -42.70
N ARG A 434 -135.58 -68.33 -42.99
CA ARG A 434 -135.89 -69.65 -43.58
C ARG A 434 -136.69 -70.57 -42.66
N LEU A 435 -136.41 -70.55 -41.35
CA LEU A 435 -137.21 -71.29 -40.37
C LEU A 435 -138.62 -70.71 -40.19
N GLU A 436 -138.80 -69.39 -40.34
CA GLU A 436 -140.11 -68.73 -40.36
C GLU A 436 -140.91 -69.12 -41.62
N GLU A 437 -140.25 -69.22 -42.78
CA GLU A 437 -140.84 -69.74 -44.03
C GLU A 437 -141.23 -71.22 -43.92
N GLU A 438 -140.38 -72.09 -43.36
CA GLU A 438 -140.72 -73.50 -43.09
C GLU A 438 -141.88 -73.63 -42.09
N ASN A 439 -141.89 -72.82 -41.02
CA ASN A 439 -142.94 -72.85 -40.00
C ASN A 439 -144.28 -72.31 -40.55
N ALA A 440 -144.26 -71.37 -41.50
CA ALA A 440 -145.44 -70.94 -42.24
C ALA A 440 -146.01 -72.04 -43.14
N GLN A 441 -145.16 -72.84 -43.80
CA GLN A 441 -145.60 -73.98 -44.61
C GLN A 441 -146.17 -75.12 -43.75
N LEU A 442 -145.53 -75.45 -42.63
CA LEU A 442 -146.04 -76.42 -41.66
C LEU A 442 -147.37 -75.96 -41.03
N SER A 443 -147.53 -74.66 -40.79
CA SER A 443 -148.80 -74.06 -40.32
C SER A 443 -149.93 -74.11 -41.35
N GLN A 444 -149.64 -74.24 -42.65
CA GLN A 444 -150.65 -74.57 -43.66
C GLN A 444 -150.98 -76.06 -43.69
N GLN A 445 -149.98 -76.95 -43.57
CA GLN A 445 -150.21 -78.40 -43.56
C GLN A 445 -151.01 -78.88 -42.34
N LEU A 446 -150.79 -78.28 -41.17
CA LEU A 446 -151.55 -78.59 -39.95
C LEU A 446 -153.05 -78.27 -40.05
N LYS A 447 -153.46 -77.32 -40.90
CA LYS A 447 -154.88 -76.99 -41.13
C LYS A 447 -155.62 -78.01 -42.00
N ALA A 448 -154.92 -78.92 -42.67
CA ALA A 448 -155.53 -79.95 -43.52
C ALA A 448 -155.83 -81.27 -42.78
N TYR A 449 -155.42 -81.40 -41.53
CA TYR A 449 -155.53 -82.63 -40.71
C TYR A 449 -156.24 -82.40 -39.36
N GLN A 450 -157.12 -81.40 -39.27
CA GLN A 450 -157.80 -81.00 -38.02
C GLN A 450 -159.34 -80.99 -38.13
N GLU A 451 -159.93 -81.77 -39.04
CA GLU A 451 -161.39 -82.00 -39.10
C GLU A 451 -161.83 -83.39 -38.61
N GLU A 452 -160.91 -84.32 -38.35
CA GLU A 452 -161.20 -85.58 -37.64
C GLU A 452 -160.44 -85.66 -36.30
N ILE A 453 -161.17 -86.11 -35.26
CA ILE A 453 -160.75 -86.22 -33.85
C ILE A 453 -160.60 -84.85 -33.12
N ASN A 454 -161.41 -84.69 -32.08
CA ASN A 454 -161.52 -83.54 -31.16
C ASN A 454 -161.48 -84.09 -29.71
N VAL A 455 -161.69 -83.27 -28.65
CA VAL A 455 -161.68 -83.58 -27.19
C VAL A 455 -160.31 -83.25 -26.51
N PRO A 456 -160.26 -82.58 -25.31
CA PRO A 456 -159.71 -81.21 -25.26
C PRO A 456 -158.87 -80.86 -23.98
N GLU A 457 -158.78 -79.56 -23.64
CA GLU A 457 -158.57 -78.93 -22.31
C GLU A 457 -157.16 -78.59 -21.72
N LYS A 458 -156.96 -77.26 -21.55
CA LYS A 458 -156.60 -76.51 -20.31
C LYS A 458 -155.14 -76.36 -19.76
N LEU A 459 -154.73 -75.07 -19.74
CA LEU A 459 -154.17 -74.25 -18.62
C LEU A 459 -152.71 -74.34 -18.10
N ASN A 460 -152.26 -73.13 -17.70
CA ASN A 460 -151.22 -72.70 -16.72
C ASN A 460 -149.81 -72.30 -17.24
N LYS A 461 -149.25 -71.08 -16.95
CA LYS A 461 -149.05 -70.26 -15.69
C LYS A 461 -147.84 -70.74 -14.87
N ASP A 462 -146.99 -69.96 -14.18
CA ASP A 462 -146.58 -68.52 -14.05
C ASP A 462 -145.10 -68.52 -13.47
N PHE A 463 -144.38 -67.49 -12.96
CA PHE A 463 -144.49 -66.03 -12.75
C PHE A 463 -143.08 -65.42 -12.48
N SER A 464 -142.72 -64.23 -13.04
CA SER A 464 -141.68 -63.26 -12.54
C SER A 464 -140.20 -63.72 -12.36
N GLY A 465 -139.19 -62.84 -12.15
CA GLY A 465 -139.11 -61.36 -12.23
C GLY A 465 -138.12 -60.73 -11.21
N ALA A 466 -137.77 -59.43 -11.41
CA ALA A 466 -136.93 -58.54 -10.55
C ALA A 466 -135.44 -58.94 -10.32
N VAL A 467 -134.41 -58.08 -10.26
CA VAL A 467 -134.18 -56.68 -9.79
C VAL A 467 -134.04 -56.54 -8.26
N SER A 468 -132.81 -56.25 -7.77
CA SER A 468 -132.51 -55.30 -6.68
C SER A 468 -130.99 -55.04 -6.52
N SER A 469 -130.56 -54.23 -5.53
CA SER A 469 -129.21 -53.64 -5.44
C SER A 469 -128.64 -53.43 -4.01
N HIS A 470 -127.30 -53.32 -3.95
CA HIS A 470 -126.49 -52.40 -3.09
C HIS A 470 -126.13 -52.69 -1.60
N LYS A 471 -124.95 -52.14 -1.23
CA LYS A 471 -124.32 -51.87 0.10
C LYS A 471 -123.68 -53.07 0.85
N PHE A 472 -122.44 -52.97 1.39
CA PHE A 472 -121.88 -52.19 2.54
C PHE A 472 -122.42 -52.70 3.90
N GLU A 473 -121.65 -52.88 4.98
CA GLU A 473 -120.41 -52.21 5.46
C GLU A 473 -119.48 -53.16 6.30
N ASP A 474 -118.49 -52.62 7.03
CA ASP A 474 -117.33 -53.29 7.71
C ASP A 474 -117.66 -53.95 9.09
N SER A 475 -116.81 -54.63 9.88
CA SER A 475 -115.32 -54.83 9.99
C SER A 475 -115.00 -56.24 10.58
N GLY A 476 -113.84 -56.65 11.16
CA GLY A 476 -112.53 -56.05 11.53
C GLY A 476 -111.71 -56.97 12.48
N ASP A 477 -110.40 -56.68 12.71
CA ASP A 477 -109.43 -57.23 13.72
C ASP A 477 -109.21 -58.78 13.84
N ASP A 478 -108.03 -59.37 14.14
CA ASP A 478 -106.56 -59.07 14.24
C ASP A 478 -105.88 -60.49 14.43
N GLN A 479 -104.62 -60.91 14.26
CA GLN A 479 -103.23 -60.39 14.27
C GLN A 479 -102.28 -61.27 13.39
N GLY A 480 -101.00 -60.87 13.25
CA GLY A 480 -99.86 -61.83 13.31
C GLY A 480 -98.91 -61.98 12.11
N GLU A 481 -97.92 -61.08 11.99
CA GLU A 481 -96.48 -61.27 11.66
C GLU A 481 -95.98 -62.30 10.59
N THR A 482 -94.87 -62.13 9.83
CA THR A 482 -94.02 -60.99 9.35
C THR A 482 -93.08 -61.50 8.22
N VAL A 483 -92.53 -60.61 7.35
CA VAL A 483 -91.18 -60.72 6.68
C VAL A 483 -90.95 -61.89 5.66
N SER A 484 -90.27 -61.78 4.50
CA SER A 484 -89.70 -60.69 3.68
C SER A 484 -89.30 -61.20 2.25
N SER A 485 -88.65 -60.36 1.43
CA SER A 485 -88.17 -60.53 0.04
C SER A 485 -87.31 -61.78 -0.27
N GLY A 486 -87.04 -62.19 -1.54
CA GLY A 486 -87.20 -61.46 -2.81
C GLY A 486 -86.99 -62.30 -4.10
N GLN A 487 -86.76 -61.64 -5.24
CA GLN A 487 -86.91 -62.21 -6.60
C GLN A 487 -85.65 -62.87 -7.22
N LYS A 488 -85.83 -63.55 -8.37
CA LYS A 488 -84.81 -64.37 -9.08
C LYS A 488 -84.18 -63.67 -10.30
N ASN A 489 -82.96 -64.12 -10.63
CA ASN A 489 -82.27 -64.12 -11.93
C ASN A 489 -81.87 -62.78 -12.61
N ILE A 490 -80.61 -62.66 -13.02
CA ILE A 490 -80.15 -62.73 -14.44
C ILE A 490 -78.60 -62.81 -14.53
N LEU A 491 -78.08 -63.09 -15.73
CA LEU A 491 -76.75 -63.56 -16.15
C LEU A 491 -75.47 -62.76 -15.75
N PHE A 492 -74.36 -63.51 -15.74
CA PHE A 492 -72.98 -63.25 -16.22
C PHE A 492 -72.67 -61.99 -17.08
N PRO A 493 -71.37 -61.62 -17.27
CA PRO A 493 -70.14 -62.05 -16.58
C PRO A 493 -69.33 -60.88 -15.96
N PHE A 494 -68.26 -61.19 -15.21
CA PHE A 494 -67.28 -60.20 -14.72
C PHE A 494 -65.86 -60.60 -15.12
N GLU A 495 -65.33 -59.96 -16.16
CA GLU A 495 -63.95 -60.10 -16.64
C GLU A 495 -63.40 -58.72 -17.04
N GLU A 496 -62.08 -58.62 -17.28
CA GLU A 496 -61.36 -57.40 -17.71
C GLU A 496 -61.26 -56.20 -16.73
N ALA A 497 -61.57 -56.35 -15.43
CA ALA A 497 -61.40 -55.27 -14.44
C ALA A 497 -60.10 -55.34 -13.58
N GLN A 498 -59.33 -56.44 -13.62
CA GLN A 498 -58.28 -56.70 -12.61
C GLN A 498 -56.81 -56.58 -13.08
N GLN A 499 -56.53 -56.44 -14.39
CA GLN A 499 -55.14 -56.38 -14.90
C GLN A 499 -54.55 -54.96 -15.03
N LYS A 500 -55.37 -53.89 -15.01
CA LYS A 500 -54.86 -52.51 -15.15
C LYS A 500 -54.31 -51.88 -13.86
N ALA A 501 -54.63 -52.43 -12.69
CA ALA A 501 -54.13 -51.91 -11.40
C ALA A 501 -52.64 -52.22 -11.13
N LYS A 502 -52.06 -53.25 -11.75
CA LYS A 502 -50.71 -53.74 -11.39
C LYS A 502 -49.56 -52.98 -12.08
N LYS A 503 -49.80 -52.27 -13.18
CA LYS A 503 -48.76 -51.54 -13.95
C LYS A 503 -48.52 -50.08 -13.54
N LEU A 504 -49.16 -49.61 -12.47
CA LEU A 504 -49.00 -48.25 -11.93
C LEU A 504 -48.19 -48.17 -10.63
N ALA A 505 -47.75 -49.31 -10.09
CA ALA A 505 -46.97 -49.40 -8.84
C ALA A 505 -45.45 -49.56 -9.05
N GLU A 506 -45.00 -49.84 -10.27
CA GLU A 506 -43.60 -50.16 -10.59
C GLU A 506 -42.81 -48.96 -11.16
N TRP A 507 -43.44 -47.79 -11.31
CA TRP A 507 -42.80 -46.58 -11.88
C TRP A 507 -42.35 -45.55 -10.83
N THR A 508 -42.86 -45.63 -9.60
CA THR A 508 -42.57 -44.68 -8.50
C THR A 508 -41.35 -45.04 -7.64
N TYR A 509 -40.55 -46.03 -8.03
CA TYR A 509 -39.42 -46.56 -7.25
C TYR A 509 -38.05 -46.41 -7.94
N MET A 510 -37.96 -45.57 -8.98
CA MET A 510 -36.74 -45.40 -9.81
C MET A 510 -36.19 -43.96 -9.85
N GLU A 511 -36.87 -42.96 -9.26
CA GLU A 511 -36.42 -41.54 -9.29
C GLU A 511 -35.84 -41.04 -7.95
N SER A 512 -35.85 -41.82 -6.87
CA SER A 512 -35.36 -41.39 -5.55
C SER A 512 -33.88 -41.72 -5.31
N GLY A 513 -33.00 -41.52 -6.30
CA GLY A 513 -31.69 -42.18 -6.31
C GLY A 513 -30.57 -41.58 -7.15
N GLN A 514 -30.47 -40.24 -7.29
CA GLN A 514 -29.23 -39.60 -7.76
C GLN A 514 -29.15 -38.10 -7.41
N GLU A 515 -28.65 -37.77 -6.22
CA GLU A 515 -27.98 -36.50 -5.91
C GLU A 515 -26.67 -36.83 -5.16
N ASN A 516 -25.54 -36.37 -5.71
CA ASN A 516 -24.18 -36.58 -5.19
C ASN A 516 -23.21 -35.60 -5.87
#